data_AF-A0A5M4B4P8-F1
#
_entry.id   AF-A0A5M4B4P8-F1
#
_cell.length_a   1.000
_cell.length_b   1.000
_cell.length_c   1.000
_cell.angle_alpha   90.00
_cell.angle_beta   90.00
_cell.angle_gamma   90.00
#
_symmetry.space_group_name_H-M   'P 1'
#
loop_
_entity.id
_entity.type
_entity.pdbx_description
1 polymer ?
#
loop_
_entity_poly.entity_id
_entity_poly.type
_entity_poly.pdbx_seq_one_letter_code
_entity_poly.pdbx_strand_id
1 'polypeptide(L)'
;MLKGILAISGQPGLFKVVSEGKNNIIVESLLNGKKMPAFASSKISSLEDIAIYTLQEDVPLKEVFKNIIEKENGGKAISHKASTEELTNYFAEVLPDYDRDQVYISDIRKVIQWYNLLQEKELLNDDDEENEEETESETSEDDTKE
;
A
#
# COMPACT_ATOMS: atom_id res chain seq x y z
N MET A 1 -2.09 2.23 12.05
CA MET A 1 -1.61 2.54 10.69
C MET A 1 -1.63 1.36 9.71
N LEU A 2 -0.73 0.36 9.74
CA LEU A 2 -0.62 -0.65 8.63
C LEU A 2 -1.19 -2.05 8.90
N LYS A 3 -1.74 -2.30 10.08
CA LYS A 3 -2.22 -3.62 10.49
C LYS A 3 -3.40 -4.08 9.62
N GLY A 4 -3.33 -5.32 9.12
CA GLY A 4 -4.38 -5.89 8.29
C GLY A 4 -4.43 -5.34 6.86
N ILE A 5 -3.40 -4.60 6.42
CA ILE A 5 -3.24 -4.22 5.01
C ILE A 5 -2.25 -5.17 4.33
N LEU A 6 -2.67 -5.72 3.20
CA LEU A 6 -1.97 -6.74 2.44
C LEU A 6 -1.64 -6.24 1.04
N ALA A 7 -0.45 -6.58 0.57
CA ALA A 7 -0.06 -6.53 -0.84
C ALA A 7 -0.10 -7.94 -1.44
N ILE A 8 -0.74 -8.08 -2.59
CA ILE A 8 -0.82 -9.35 -3.32
C ILE A 8 0.02 -9.22 -4.59
N SER A 9 1.07 -10.02 -4.71
CA SER A 9 1.92 -9.98 -5.90
C SER A 9 1.13 -10.30 -7.18
N GLY A 10 1.27 -9.46 -8.20
CA GLY A 10 0.53 -9.58 -9.46
C GLY A 10 -0.87 -8.96 -9.45
N GLN A 11 -1.31 -8.37 -8.34
CA GLN A 11 -2.52 -7.55 -8.27
C GLN A 11 -2.15 -6.09 -8.02
N PRO A 12 -2.79 -5.14 -8.73
CA PRO A 12 -2.57 -3.72 -8.47
C PRO A 12 -3.21 -3.29 -7.15
N GLY A 13 -2.55 -2.39 -6.43
CA GLY A 13 -3.09 -1.78 -5.22
C GLY A 13 -2.81 -2.57 -3.94
N LEU A 14 -3.66 -2.32 -2.94
CA LEU A 14 -3.60 -2.85 -1.59
C LEU A 14 -4.96 -3.40 -1.18
N PHE A 15 -4.94 -4.30 -0.21
CA PHE A 15 -6.11 -5.03 0.23
C PHE A 15 -6.23 -5.01 1.76
N LYS A 16 -7.40 -4.63 2.29
CA LYS A 16 -7.69 -4.70 3.73
C LYS A 16 -8.27 -6.07 4.06
N VAL A 17 -7.82 -6.70 5.14
CA VAL A 17 -8.42 -7.94 5.65
C VAL A 17 -9.82 -7.64 6.20
N VAL A 18 -10.81 -8.39 5.73
CA VAL A 18 -12.20 -8.31 6.21
C VAL A 18 -12.51 -9.48 7.13
N SER A 19 -12.12 -10.70 6.74
CA SER A 19 -12.30 -11.89 7.58
C SER A 19 -11.35 -13.01 7.19
N GLU A 20 -11.07 -13.89 8.15
CA GLU A 20 -10.21 -15.06 7.94
C GLU A 20 -11.05 -16.33 7.89
N GLY A 21 -10.89 -17.10 6.82
CA GLY A 21 -11.45 -18.44 6.66
C GLY A 21 -10.41 -19.53 6.91
N LYS A 22 -10.82 -20.80 6.85
CA LYS A 22 -9.91 -21.94 7.09
C LYS A 22 -8.79 -22.08 6.03
N ASN A 23 -9.04 -21.65 4.80
CA ASN A 23 -8.15 -21.85 3.65
C ASN A 23 -7.97 -20.58 2.79
N ASN A 24 -8.62 -19.48 3.17
CA ASN A 24 -8.61 -18.22 2.46
C ASN A 24 -8.80 -17.06 3.45
N ILE A 25 -8.45 -15.86 3.01
CA ILE A 25 -8.70 -14.62 3.71
C ILE A 25 -9.61 -13.80 2.79
N ILE A 26 -10.75 -13.33 3.29
CA ILE A 26 -11.57 -12.37 2.56
C ILE A 26 -10.92 -11.01 2.71
N VAL A 27 -10.54 -10.43 1.59
CA VAL A 27 -9.89 -9.12 1.54
C VAL A 27 -10.73 -8.16 0.71
N GLU A 28 -10.66 -6.89 1.05
CA GLU A 28 -11.30 -5.80 0.32
C GLU A 28 -10.25 -4.96 -0.40
N SER A 29 -10.40 -4.78 -1.71
CA SER A 29 -9.48 -3.94 -2.46
C SER A 29 -9.66 -2.47 -2.13
N LEU A 30 -8.59 -1.80 -1.73
CA LEU A 30 -8.62 -0.35 -1.47
C LEU A 30 -8.80 0.49 -2.74
N LEU A 31 -8.66 -0.10 -3.93
CA LEU A 31 -8.87 0.60 -5.20
C LEU A 31 -10.36 0.76 -5.56
N ASN A 32 -11.17 -0.26 -5.29
CA ASN A 32 -12.55 -0.32 -5.79
C ASN A 32 -13.58 -0.80 -4.76
N GLY A 33 -13.17 -1.09 -3.52
CA GLY A 33 -14.04 -1.58 -2.45
C GLY A 33 -14.57 -3.01 -2.66
N LYS A 34 -14.11 -3.73 -3.70
CA LYS A 34 -14.59 -5.09 -3.98
C LYS A 34 -13.94 -6.09 -3.04
N LYS A 35 -14.78 -6.95 -2.46
CA LYS A 35 -14.36 -8.08 -1.63
C LYS A 35 -13.99 -9.26 -2.52
N MET A 36 -12.87 -9.90 -2.23
CA MET A 36 -12.39 -11.08 -2.95
C MET A 36 -11.68 -12.06 -2.02
N PRO A 37 -11.72 -13.37 -2.31
CA PRO A 37 -10.93 -14.34 -1.57
C PRO A 37 -9.46 -14.26 -1.98
N ALA A 38 -8.59 -13.97 -1.03
CA ALA A 38 -7.15 -14.16 -1.15
C ALA A 38 -6.79 -15.56 -0.63
N PHE A 39 -6.20 -16.39 -1.49
CA PHE A 39 -5.80 -17.75 -1.13
C PHE A 39 -4.35 -17.76 -0.63
N ALA A 40 -4.04 -18.65 0.31
CA ALA A 40 -2.68 -18.81 0.85
C ALA A 40 -1.63 -19.20 -0.21
N SER A 41 -2.07 -19.70 -1.37
CA SER A 41 -1.20 -19.97 -2.53
C SER A 41 -0.71 -18.70 -3.23
N SER A 42 -1.39 -17.58 -3.04
CA SER A 42 -0.97 -16.29 -3.56
C SER A 42 0.20 -15.76 -2.73
N LYS A 43 1.13 -15.05 -3.38
CA LYS A 43 2.22 -14.35 -2.69
C LYS A 43 1.67 -13.11 -1.99
N ILE A 44 1.11 -13.32 -0.81
CA ILE A 44 0.55 -12.29 0.06
C ILE A 44 1.67 -11.80 0.98
N SER A 45 1.83 -10.48 1.07
CA SER A 45 2.76 -9.83 1.97
C SER A 45 2.01 -8.81 2.80
N SER A 46 2.13 -8.88 4.13
CA SER A 46 1.59 -7.87 5.03
C SER A 46 2.42 -6.60 4.88
N LEU A 47 1.79 -5.43 4.79
CA LEU A 47 2.53 -4.17 4.65
C LEU A 47 3.40 -3.86 5.87
N GLU A 48 3.02 -4.38 7.03
CA GLU A 48 3.80 -4.29 8.27
C GLU A 48 5.09 -5.13 8.25
N ASP A 49 5.14 -6.19 7.46
CA ASP A 49 6.30 -7.09 7.34
C ASP A 49 7.29 -6.61 6.26
N ILE A 50 6.92 -5.62 5.46
CA ILE A 50 7.77 -5.08 4.40
C ILE A 50 8.74 -4.06 4.99
N ALA A 51 10.02 -4.24 4.69
CA ALA A 51 11.08 -3.29 5.02
C ALA A 51 11.89 -2.92 3.76
N ILE A 52 12.51 -1.75 3.81
CA ILE A 52 13.38 -1.20 2.77
C ILE A 52 14.83 -1.37 3.22
N TYR A 53 15.64 -2.00 2.36
CA TYR A 53 17.06 -2.16 2.60
C TYR A 53 17.77 -0.81 2.68
N THR A 54 18.57 -0.63 3.72
CA THR A 54 19.46 0.53 3.88
C THR A 54 20.90 0.07 4.06
N LEU A 55 21.83 1.02 4.10
CA LEU A 55 23.25 0.73 4.30
C LEU A 55 23.57 0.15 5.70
N GLN A 56 22.66 0.29 6.67
CA GLN A 56 22.87 -0.15 8.05
C GLN A 56 21.87 -1.21 8.50
N GLU A 57 20.59 -0.84 8.59
CA GLU A 57 19.51 -1.68 9.09
C GLU A 57 18.27 -1.48 8.23
N ASP A 58 17.52 -2.56 8.00
CA ASP A 58 16.32 -2.50 7.18
C ASP A 58 15.26 -1.63 7.87
N VAL A 59 14.78 -0.61 7.15
CA VAL A 59 13.80 0.34 7.68
C VAL A 59 12.40 -0.15 7.34
N PRO A 60 11.53 -0.40 8.33
CA PRO A 60 10.15 -0.82 8.10
C PRO A 60 9.40 0.20 7.24
N LEU A 61 8.50 -0.29 6.37
CA LEU A 61 7.71 0.56 5.49
C LEU A 61 6.86 1.59 6.26
N LYS A 62 6.46 1.25 7.49
CA LYS A 62 5.79 2.18 8.42
C LYS A 62 6.60 3.46 8.64
N GLU A 63 7.90 3.34 8.89
CA GLU A 63 8.77 4.48 9.13
C GLU A 63 8.98 5.30 7.86
N VAL A 64 9.14 4.62 6.72
CA VAL A 64 9.22 5.30 5.41
C VAL A 64 7.97 6.13 5.15
N PHE A 65 6.77 5.60 5.42
CA PHE A 65 5.54 6.38 5.29
C PHE A 65 5.47 7.56 6.25
N LYS A 66 5.93 7.42 7.49
CA LYS A 66 6.03 8.55 8.42
C LYS A 66 6.90 9.67 7.88
N ASN A 67 8.07 9.35 7.34
CA ASN A 67 8.96 10.34 6.72
C ASN A 67 8.27 11.06 5.55
N ILE A 68 7.45 10.35 4.76
CA ILE A 68 6.66 10.96 3.69
C ILE A 68 5.57 11.89 4.26
N ILE A 69 4.83 11.45 5.30
CA ILE A 69 3.80 12.28 5.96
C ILE A 69 4.42 13.58 6.48
N GLU A 70 5.56 13.50 7.16
CA GLU A 70 6.27 14.66 7.69
C GLU A 70 6.71 15.61 6.57
N LYS A 71 7.26 15.07 5.49
CA LYS A 71 7.70 15.85 4.32
C LYS A 71 6.54 16.58 3.64
N GLU A 72 5.43 15.88 3.42
CA GLU A 72 4.25 16.40 2.72
C GLU A 72 3.26 17.12 3.64
N ASN A 73 3.57 17.24 4.95
CA ASN A 73 2.66 17.76 5.98
C ASN A 73 1.28 17.08 5.98
N GLY A 74 1.25 15.74 5.86
CA GLY A 74 0.02 14.96 5.72
C GLY A 74 -0.61 15.03 4.32
N GLY A 75 0.12 15.51 3.32
CA GLY A 75 -0.30 15.55 1.93
C GLY A 75 -0.05 14.24 1.17
N LYS A 76 -0.55 14.20 -0.08
CA LYS A 76 -0.18 13.17 -1.05
C LYS A 76 1.27 13.37 -1.50
N ALA A 77 1.98 12.27 -1.72
CA ALA A 77 3.33 12.30 -2.28
C ALA A 77 3.29 12.56 -3.80
N ILE A 78 4.47 12.64 -4.40
CA ILE A 78 4.61 12.71 -5.86
C ILE A 78 3.90 11.55 -6.57
N SER A 79 3.60 11.72 -7.86
CA SER A 79 3.00 10.66 -8.66
C SER A 79 3.97 9.50 -8.85
N HIS A 80 3.50 8.27 -8.61
CA HIS A 80 4.24 7.04 -8.93
C HIS A 80 4.54 6.87 -10.44
N LYS A 81 3.94 7.71 -11.30
CA LYS A 81 4.18 7.79 -12.74
C LYS A 81 5.22 8.85 -13.13
N ALA A 82 5.80 9.55 -12.15
CA ALA A 82 6.89 10.48 -12.38
C ALA A 82 8.11 9.78 -13.01
N SER A 83 9.04 10.59 -13.52
CA SER A 83 10.27 10.07 -14.11
C SER A 83 11.11 9.31 -13.08
N THR A 84 11.97 8.41 -13.55
CA THR A 84 12.88 7.65 -12.67
C THR A 84 13.76 8.58 -11.82
N GLU A 85 14.22 9.70 -12.40
CA GLU A 85 15.02 10.68 -11.68
C GLU A 85 14.22 11.37 -10.57
N GLU A 86 12.99 11.81 -10.84
CA GLU A 86 12.13 12.41 -9.83
C GLU A 86 11.83 11.44 -8.68
N LEU A 87 11.52 10.19 -9.00
CA LEU A 87 11.21 9.16 -8.00
C LEU A 87 12.41 8.85 -7.11
N THR A 88 13.60 8.71 -7.70
CA THR A 88 14.83 8.40 -6.95
C THR A 88 15.31 9.56 -6.11
N ASN A 89 15.21 10.80 -6.62
CA ASN A 89 15.52 12.01 -5.86
C ASN A 89 14.56 12.17 -4.69
N TYR A 90 13.26 12.02 -4.94
CA TYR A 90 12.25 12.08 -3.89
C TYR A 90 12.49 11.04 -2.80
N PHE A 91 12.76 9.79 -3.20
CA PHE A 91 13.02 8.71 -2.26
C PHE A 91 14.30 8.94 -1.46
N ALA A 92 15.34 9.50 -2.07
CA ALA A 92 16.56 9.90 -1.38
C ALA A 92 16.34 11.06 -0.37
N GLU A 93 15.35 11.92 -0.60
CA GLU A 93 15.00 12.95 0.38
C GLU A 93 14.18 12.40 1.55
N VAL A 94 13.40 11.34 1.33
CA VAL A 94 12.59 10.66 2.35
C VAL A 94 13.42 9.69 3.20
N LEU A 95 14.33 8.97 2.54
CA LEU A 95 15.19 7.97 3.16
C LEU A 95 16.58 8.06 2.48
N PRO A 96 17.48 8.95 2.92
CA PRO A 96 18.76 9.19 2.24
C PRO A 96 19.71 7.99 2.25
N ASP A 97 19.59 7.13 3.26
CA ASP A 97 20.50 6.00 3.50
C ASP A 97 20.02 4.68 2.86
N TYR A 98 18.99 4.72 2.01
CA TYR A 98 18.50 3.53 1.32
C TYR A 98 19.57 2.91 0.40
N ASP A 99 19.58 1.58 0.32
CA ASP A 99 20.50 0.85 -0.56
C ASP A 99 20.01 0.93 -2.01
N ARG A 100 20.72 1.69 -2.83
CA ARG A 100 20.40 1.91 -4.25
C ARG A 100 20.61 0.69 -5.14
N ASP A 101 21.40 -0.29 -4.69
CA ASP A 101 21.68 -1.52 -5.42
C ASP A 101 20.62 -2.59 -5.14
N GLN A 102 20.01 -2.56 -3.95
CA GLN A 102 18.94 -3.49 -3.54
C GLN A 102 17.53 -2.95 -3.82
N VAL A 103 17.33 -1.64 -3.71
CA VAL A 103 16.01 -1.01 -3.86
C VAL A 103 15.83 -0.57 -5.31
N TYR A 104 15.10 -1.37 -6.07
CA TYR A 104 14.84 -1.06 -7.47
C TYR A 104 13.79 0.07 -7.63
N ILE A 105 13.83 0.74 -8.77
CA ILE A 105 12.84 1.77 -9.12
C ILE A 105 11.39 1.25 -9.07
N SER A 106 11.17 -0.04 -9.35
CA SER A 106 9.85 -0.65 -9.22
C SER A 106 9.35 -0.66 -7.77
N ASP A 107 10.24 -0.81 -6.80
CA ASP A 107 9.89 -0.83 -5.39
C ASP A 107 9.60 0.57 -4.89
N ILE A 108 10.41 1.57 -5.29
CA ILE A 108 10.12 2.99 -5.05
C ILE A 108 8.74 3.38 -5.61
N ARG A 109 8.44 2.96 -6.85
CA ARG A 109 7.11 3.19 -7.46
C ARG A 109 5.97 2.57 -6.65
N LYS A 110 6.15 1.32 -6.19
CA LYS A 110 5.15 0.64 -5.35
C LYS A 110 4.95 1.37 -4.04
N VAL A 111 6.02 1.75 -3.34
CA VAL A 111 5.97 2.47 -2.07
C VAL A 111 5.18 3.78 -2.22
N ILE A 112 5.51 4.59 -3.23
CA ILE A 112 4.83 5.86 -3.48
C ILE A 112 3.37 5.65 -3.90
N GLN A 113 3.08 4.61 -4.68
CA GLN A 113 1.71 4.26 -5.05
C GLN A 113 0.89 3.84 -3.82
N TRP A 114 1.45 3.01 -2.95
CA TRP A 114 0.83 2.54 -1.73
C TRP A 114 0.59 3.67 -0.74
N TYR A 115 1.59 4.54 -0.53
CA TYR A 115 1.45 5.73 0.29
C TYR A 115 0.26 6.58 -0.17
N ASN A 116 0.24 6.94 -1.46
CA ASN A 116 -0.82 7.78 -2.01
C ASN A 116 -2.22 7.15 -1.88
N LEU A 117 -2.31 5.83 -2.08
CA LEU A 117 -3.56 5.09 -1.93
C LEU A 117 -4.04 5.08 -0.48
N LEU A 118 -3.14 4.86 0.48
CA LEU A 118 -3.49 4.84 1.89
C LEU A 118 -3.84 6.25 2.40
N GLN A 119 -3.13 7.28 1.93
CA GLN A 119 -3.42 8.69 2.25
C GLN A 119 -4.78 9.12 1.72
N GLU A 120 -5.13 8.72 0.49
CA GLU A 120 -6.44 9.00 -0.11
C GLU A 120 -7.60 8.32 0.64
N LYS A 121 -7.32 7.22 1.34
CA LYS A 121 -8.30 6.51 2.18
C LYS A 121 -8.22 6.88 3.65
N GLU A 122 -7.38 7.87 4.02
CA GLU A 122 -7.13 8.30 5.39
C GLU A 122 -6.70 7.16 6.33
N LEU A 123 -6.10 6.10 5.77
CA LEU A 123 -5.63 4.91 6.50
C LEU A 123 -4.23 5.07 7.08
N LEU A 124 -3.58 6.22 6.83
CA LEU A 124 -2.25 6.56 7.35
C LEU A 124 -2.29 7.36 8.66
N ASN A 125 -3.46 7.61 9.26
CA ASN A 125 -3.52 8.29 10.54
C ASN A 125 -3.09 7.35 11.68
N ASP A 126 -2.25 7.85 12.58
CA ASP A 126 -1.71 7.13 13.74
C ASP A 126 -2.73 7.05 14.91
N ASP A 127 -3.93 7.61 14.75
CA ASP A 127 -5.00 7.46 15.73
C ASP A 127 -5.63 6.07 15.60
N ASP A 128 -5.28 5.22 16.56
CA ASP A 128 -6.06 4.05 16.96
C ASP A 128 -7.44 4.50 17.49
N GLU A 129 -8.31 5.06 16.64
CA GLU A 129 -9.74 5.19 16.93
C GLU A 129 -10.57 4.80 15.70
N GLU A 130 -11.37 3.76 15.91
CA GLU A 130 -12.53 3.30 15.16
C GLU A 130 -12.93 4.16 13.95
N ASN A 131 -12.76 3.63 12.75
CA ASN A 131 -13.70 3.93 11.67
C ASN A 131 -14.04 2.66 10.88
N GLU A 132 -14.82 1.82 11.55
CA GLU A 132 -15.90 1.09 10.89
C GLU A 132 -16.97 2.12 10.50
N GLU A 133 -16.87 2.75 9.34
CA GLU A 133 -18.08 3.25 8.68
C GLU A 133 -18.08 2.86 7.20
N GLU A 134 -19.13 2.11 6.91
CA GLU A 134 -19.63 1.67 5.64
C GLU A 134 -19.85 2.86 4.70
N THR A 135 -19.65 2.66 3.39
CA THR A 135 -20.68 3.15 2.47
C THR A 135 -20.86 2.15 1.34
N GLU A 136 -22.02 1.51 1.47
CA GLU A 136 -22.77 0.71 0.53
C GLU A 136 -23.15 1.50 -0.74
N SER A 137 -23.63 0.73 -1.72
CA SER A 137 -24.38 1.12 -2.92
C SER A 137 -23.61 1.66 -4.13
N GLU A 138 -23.88 1.22 -5.35
CA GLU A 138 -24.74 0.16 -5.89
C GLU A 138 -24.51 0.16 -7.42
N THR A 139 -24.59 -1.04 -8.02
CA THR A 139 -25.34 -1.30 -9.28
C THR A 139 -24.75 -0.72 -10.59
N SER A 140 -24.65 -1.44 -11.71
CA SER A 140 -25.51 -2.49 -12.29
C SER A 140 -24.76 -3.28 -13.38
N GLU A 141 -25.07 -4.59 -13.41
CA GLU A 141 -25.47 -5.42 -14.57
C GLU A 141 -24.57 -5.49 -15.82
N ASP A 142 -24.03 -6.66 -16.20
CA ASP A 142 -24.70 -7.89 -16.70
C ASP A 142 -24.94 -7.85 -18.22
N ASP A 143 -24.84 -9.04 -18.82
CA ASP A 143 -25.26 -9.42 -20.16
C ASP A 143 -24.27 -9.09 -21.32
N THR A 144 -23.96 -9.96 -22.29
CA THR A 144 -24.13 -11.41 -22.48
C THR A 144 -23.33 -11.81 -23.71
N LYS A 145 -22.93 -13.06 -23.69
CA LYS A 145 -22.52 -13.94 -24.78
C LYS A 145 -23.43 -13.84 -26.03
N GLU A 146 -22.86 -13.48 -27.18
CA GLU A 146 -23.11 -14.15 -28.47
C GLU A 146 -21.92 -13.99 -29.42
#